data_AF-A0A6V7HN52-F1
#
_entry.id   AF-A0A6V7HN52-F1
#
_cell.length_a   1.000
_cell.length_b   1.000
_cell.length_c   1.000
_cell.angle_alpha   90.00
_cell.angle_beta   90.00
_cell.angle_gamma   90.00
#
_symmetry.space_group_name_H-M   'P 1'
#
loop_
_entity.id
_entity.type
_entity.pdbx_description
1 polymer ?
#
loop_
_entity_poly.entity_id
_entity_poly.type
_entity_poly.pdbx_seq_one_letter_code
_entity_poly.pdbx_strand_id
1 'polypeptide(L)' 'VLQPYAVGRLINYFEQSSTVTRELAWVYASSVVILAISISFLEHHINMSQFELGMRLRIASSSL' A
#
# COMPACT_ATOMS: atom_id res chain seq x y z
N VAL A 1 -2.82 2.18 -5.87
CA VAL A 1 -2.48 2.63 -7.24
C VAL A 1 -0.99 2.94 -7.45
N LEU A 2 -0.28 3.54 -6.48
CA LEU A 2 1.17 3.80 -6.62
C LEU A 2 2.06 2.55 -6.58
N GLN A 3 1.68 1.55 -5.77
CA GLN A 3 2.46 0.31 -5.61
C GLN A 3 2.66 -0.48 -6.93
N PRO A 4 1.64 -0.77 -7.75
CA PRO A 4 1.84 -1.47 -9.02
C PRO A 4 2.65 -0.65 -10.04
N TYR A 5 2.60 0.70 -9.96
CA TYR A 5 3.43 1.56 -10.80
C TYR A 5 4.92 1.43 -10.47
N ALA A 6 5.27 1.42 -9.17
CA ALA A 6 6.65 1.24 -8.72
C ALA A 6 7.19 -0.17 -9.06
N VAL A 7 6.36 -1.21 -8.91
CA VAL A 7 6.71 -2.58 -9.32
C VAL A 7 6.88 -2.69 -10.84
N GLY A 8 6.02 -2.05 -11.64
CA GLY A 8 6.14 -2.04 -13.11
C GLY A 8 7.45 -1.40 -13.58
N ARG A 9 7.90 -0.32 -12.94
CA ARG A 9 9.20 0.31 -13.22
C ARG A 9 10.37 -0.58 -12.81
N LEU A 10 10.24 -1.33 -11.73
CA LEU A 10 11.25 -2.30 -11.30
C LEU A 10 11.36 -3.49 -12.26
N ILE A 11 10.24 -3.97 -12.81
CA ILE A 11 10.25 -5.04 -13.83
C ILE A 11 10.95 -4.56 -15.11
N ASN A 12 10.70 -3.31 -15.52
CA ASN A 12 11.33 -2.72 -16.70
C ASN A 12 12.86 -2.50 -16.55
N TYR A 13 13.40 -2.50 -15.32
CA TYR A 13 14.85 -2.55 -15.08
C TYR A 13 15.48 -3.89 -15.49
N PHE A 14 14.73 -5.00 -15.41
CA PHE A 14 15.22 -6.33 -15.80
C PHE A 14 15.18 -6.57 -17.32
N GLU A 15 14.60 -5.65 -18.10
CA GLU A 15 14.55 -5.73 -19.55
C GLU A 15 15.93 -5.45 -20.17
N GLN A 16 16.37 -6.24 -21.15
CA GLN A 16 17.71 -6.14 -21.75
C GLN A 16 18.02 -4.78 -22.40
N SER A 17 17.00 -3.97 -22.70
CA SER A 17 17.13 -2.60 -23.26
C SER A 17 17.04 -1.49 -22.20
N SER A 18 17.07 -1.83 -20.91
CA SER A 18 16.82 -0.84 -19.87
C SER A 18 17.96 0.17 -19.71
N THR A 19 17.63 1.45 -19.87
CA THR A 19 18.52 2.58 -19.54
C THR A 19 18.52 2.92 -18.04
N VAL A 20 17.88 2.09 -17.21
CA VAL A 20 17.73 2.34 -15.77
C VAL A 20 19.01 1.95 -15.04
N THR A 21 19.64 2.93 -14.39
CA THR A 21 20.87 2.75 -13.60
C THR A 21 20.59 1.91 -12.35
N ARG A 22 21.58 1.11 -11.90
CA ARG A 22 21.50 0.30 -10.66
C ARG A 22 21.00 1.08 -9.45
N GLU A 23 21.42 2.33 -9.29
CA GLU A 23 21.01 3.18 -8.17
C GLU A 23 19.50 3.45 -8.16
N LEU A 24 18.90 3.69 -9.32
CA LEU A 24 17.46 3.89 -9.46
C LEU A 24 16.68 2.61 -9.14
N ALA A 25 17.22 1.44 -9.49
CA ALA A 25 16.60 0.15 -9.16
C ALA A 25 16.51 -0.07 -7.64
N TRP A 26 17.56 0.28 -6.88
CA TRP A 26 17.53 0.23 -5.42
C TRP A 26 16.51 1.20 -4.81
N VAL A 27 16.38 2.40 -5.38
CA VAL A 27 15.38 3.39 -4.96
C VAL A 27 13.95 2.90 -5.25
N TYR A 28 13.70 2.29 -6.40
CA TYR A 28 12.39 1.71 -6.70
C TYR A 28 12.06 0.54 -5.78
N ALA A 29 13.04 -0.35 -5.50
CA ALA A 29 12.85 -1.47 -4.57
C ALA A 29 12.50 -1.00 -3.16
N SER A 30 13.25 -0.05 -2.61
CA SER A 30 12.99 0.50 -1.28
C SER A 30 11.66 1.24 -1.23
N SER A 31 11.31 2.00 -2.27
CA SER A 31 10.02 2.68 -2.38
C SER A 31 8.84 1.71 -2.36
N VAL A 32 8.93 0.53 -3.01
CA VAL A 32 7.87 -0.49 -2.98
C VAL A 32 7.66 -1.01 -1.55
N VAL A 33 8.74 -1.28 -0.82
CA VAL A 33 8.67 -1.77 0.57
C VAL A 33 8.06 -0.71 1.49
N ILE A 34 8.50 0.54 1.38
CA ILE A 34 7.97 1.65 2.20
C ILE A 34 6.48 1.89 1.91
N LEU A 35 6.08 1.85 0.63
CA LEU A 35 4.69 1.98 0.24
C LEU A 35 3.83 0.85 0.80
N ALA A 36 4.32 -0.40 0.75
CA ALA A 36 3.61 -1.55 1.31
C ALA A 36 3.38 -1.40 2.82
N ILE A 37 4.42 -1.03 3.59
CA ILE A 37 4.32 -0.79 5.03
C ILE A 37 3.30 0.32 5.32
N SER A 38 3.39 1.44 4.59
CA SER A 38 2.49 2.58 4.80
C SER A 38 1.02 2.23 4.55
N ILE A 39 0.75 1.46 3.49
CA ILE A 39 -0.60 0.99 3.17
C ILE A 39 -1.11 0.06 4.28
N SER A 40 -0.30 -0.91 4.72
CA SER A 40 -0.69 -1.82 5.80
C SER A 40 -1.00 -1.09 7.11
N PHE A 41 -0.22 -0.08 7.48
CA PHE A 41 -0.51 0.76 8.65
C PHE A 41 -1.82 1.54 8.49
N LEU A 42 -2.03 2.14 7.32
CA LEU A 42 -3.22 2.94 7.05
C LEU A 42 -4.48 2.07 7.04
N GLU A 43 -4.44 0.92 6.37
CA GLU A 43 -5.54 -0.06 6.35
C GLU A 43 -5.86 -0.59 7.74
N HIS A 44 -4.84 -0.87 8.55
CA HIS A 44 -5.05 -1.33 9.92
C HIS A 44 -5.76 -0.25 10.76
N HIS A 45 -5.31 1.00 10.68
CA HIS A 45 -5.92 2.12 11.40
C HIS A 45 -7.36 2.38 10.94
N ILE A 46 -7.60 2.39 9.63
CA ILE A 46 -8.94 2.58 9.06
C ILE A 46 -9.86 1.43 9.49
N ASN A 47 -9.42 0.17 9.36
CA ASN A 47 -10.23 -0.98 9.75
C ASN A 47 -10.60 -0.93 11.24
N MET A 48 -9.66 -0.59 12.12
CA MET A 48 -9.95 -0.45 13.55
C MET A 48 -11.07 0.57 13.80
N SER A 49 -10.96 1.76 13.18
CA SER A 49 -11.99 2.80 13.29
C SER A 49 -13.34 2.38 12.71
N GLN A 50 -13.35 1.64 11.61
CA GLN A 50 -14.57 1.11 10.99
C GLN A 50 -15.24 0.04 11.86
N PHE A 51 -14.46 -0.85 12.49
CA PHE A 51 -14.97 -1.83 13.43
C PHE A 51 -15.66 -1.16 14.62
N GLU A 52 -15.06 -0.10 15.16
CA GLU A 52 -15.65 0.65 16.27
C GLU A 52 -16.98 1.32 15.87
N LEU A 53 -17.00 2.00 14.71
CA LEU A 53 -18.22 2.61 14.18
C LEU A 53 -19.31 1.57 13.88
N GLY A 54 -18.93 0.43 13.29
CA GLY A 54 -19.85 -0.68 12.99
C GLY A 54 -20.46 -1.29 14.26
N MET A 55 -19.67 -1.44 15.32
CA MET A 55 -20.18 -1.90 16.62
C MET A 55 -21.20 -0.91 17.21
N ARG A 56 -20.87 0.39 17.22
CA ARG A 56 -21.77 1.43 17.72
C ARG A 56 -23.09 1.49 16.93
N LEU A 57 -23.00 1.39 15.60
CA LEU A 57 -24.17 1.38 14.72
C LEU A 57 -25.08 0.18 14.99
N ARG A 58 -24.52 -1.02 15.18
CA ARG A 58 -25.31 -2.21 15.52
C ARG A 58 -26.04 -2.04 16.85
N ILE A 59 -25.36 -1.54 17.88
CA ILE A 59 -25.97 -1.29 19.19
C ILE A 59 -27.12 -0.28 19.06
N ALA A 60 -26.89 0.84 18.38
CA ALA A 60 -27.91 1.86 18.17
C ALA A 60 -29.14 1.33 17.40
N SER A 61 -28.92 0.46 16.41
CA SER A 61 -30.02 -0.16 15.65
C SER A 61 -30.82 -1.19 16.44
N SER A 62 -30.22 -1.85 17.43
CA SER A 62 -30.90 -2.87 18.26
C SER A 62 -31.59 -2.27 19.49
N SER A 63 -31.30 -1.02 19.83
CA SER A 63 -31.93 -0.29 20.94
C SER A 63 -33.15 0.55 20.54
N LEU A 64 -33.51 0.52 19.25
CA LEU A 64 -34.62 1.26 18.64
C LEU A 64 -35.78 0.30 18.37
#